data_AF-A0A4Q3UY96-F1
#
_entry.id   AF-A0A4Q3UY96-F1
#
_cell.length_a   1.000
_cell.length_b   1.000
_cell.length_c   1.000
_cell.angle_alpha   90.00
_cell.angle_beta   90.00
_cell.angle_gamma   90.00
#
_symmetry.space_group_name_H-M   'P 1'
#
loop_
_entity.id
_entity.type
_entity.pdbx_description
1 polymer ?
#
loop_
_entity_poly.entity_id
_entity_poly.type
_entity_poly.pdbx_seq_one_letter_code
_entity_poly.pdbx_strand_id
1 'polypeptide(L)'
;MEAHPKISFDNTEFAFAYKSNKELRKASFLFSSMGIGPLVQLGTRITPLAIKIGLPIKGLIRNTIFKQFVGGETLEDTAAVANKLGEYGVQVILDYGVEGKEGEENFEHACEEFIRVIQYAASQPNIPFMSIKVTGFARFGLLQKLDAAASDKSGFEGIVHTEVLSASEKEEWDRVVDRMERIIQAAASGKVGVLVDAEETWIQDPVDAVTMQMMKKYNREEVVVYNTIQLYRHDRLNFLKVSFEQAAKEGFI
;
A
#
# COMPACT_ATOMS: atom_id res chain seq x y z
N MET A 1 8.51 35.94 11.03
CA MET A 1 9.52 34.91 11.33
C MET A 1 8.97 33.62 10.79
N GLU A 2 9.55 33.09 9.71
CA GLU A 2 9.17 31.77 9.23
C GLU A 2 9.48 30.76 10.34
N ALA A 3 8.46 30.01 10.75
CA ALA A 3 8.63 28.94 11.71
C ALA A 3 9.43 27.84 11.00
N HIS A 4 10.75 27.82 11.21
CA HIS A 4 11.53 26.64 10.84
C HIS A 4 10.97 25.46 11.64
N PRO A 5 10.53 24.38 10.98
CA PRO A 5 10.08 23.20 11.70
C PRO A 5 11.21 22.71 12.60
N LYS A 6 10.87 22.29 13.82
CA LYS A 6 11.81 21.72 14.81
C LYS A 6 12.53 20.46 14.30
N ILE A 7 12.02 19.89 13.20
CA ILE A 7 12.53 18.74 12.46
C ILE A 7 13.06 19.26 11.11
N SER A 8 14.35 19.08 10.86
CA SER A 8 14.97 19.39 9.56
C SER A 8 14.93 18.16 8.67
N PHE A 9 14.32 18.29 7.49
CA PHE A 9 14.35 17.25 6.44
C PHE A 9 15.58 17.35 5.55
N ASP A 10 16.42 18.37 5.73
CA ASP A 10 17.62 18.63 4.92
C ASP A 10 18.88 17.95 5.49
N ASN A 11 18.81 17.43 6.72
CA ASN A 11 19.94 16.76 7.35
C ASN A 11 20.11 15.33 6.84
N THR A 12 20.83 15.21 5.74
CA THR A 12 21.14 13.93 5.10
C THR A 12 22.05 13.02 5.94
N GLU A 13 22.87 13.58 6.85
CA GLU A 13 23.72 12.78 7.75
C GLU A 13 22.85 11.91 8.66
N PHE A 14 21.83 12.49 9.29
CA PHE A 14 20.87 11.71 10.08
C PHE A 14 20.01 10.78 9.22
N ALA A 15 19.52 11.26 8.06
CA ALA A 15 18.67 10.46 7.18
C ALA A 15 19.36 9.17 6.68
N PHE A 16 20.68 9.18 6.58
CA PHE A 16 21.47 8.04 6.10
C PHE A 16 22.42 7.45 7.15
N ALA A 17 22.27 7.78 8.43
CA ALA A 17 23.14 7.31 9.51
C ALA A 17 23.27 5.78 9.58
N TYR A 18 22.22 5.06 9.17
CA TYR A 18 22.19 3.59 9.11
C TYR A 18 22.97 2.98 7.92
N LYS A 19 23.54 3.81 7.03
CA LYS A 19 24.25 3.36 5.82
C LYS A 19 25.74 3.70 5.88
N SER A 20 26.55 2.78 5.37
CA SER A 20 27.98 3.02 5.13
C SER A 20 28.24 3.82 3.86
N ASN A 21 29.40 4.49 3.80
CA ASN A 21 29.87 5.18 2.58
C ASN A 21 29.87 4.29 1.33
N LYS A 22 30.15 2.99 1.48
CA LYS A 22 30.13 2.03 0.37
C LYS A 22 28.71 1.82 -0.16
N GLU A 23 27.73 1.69 0.74
CA GLU A 23 26.31 1.56 0.38
C GLU A 23 25.80 2.84 -0.30
N LEU A 24 26.17 4.02 0.21
CA LEU A 24 25.78 5.30 -0.38
C LEU A 24 26.36 5.50 -1.79
N ARG A 25 27.65 5.21 -2.00
CA ARG A 25 28.27 5.27 -3.35
C ARG A 25 27.60 4.31 -4.32
N LYS A 26 27.23 3.11 -3.85
CA LYS A 26 26.54 2.11 -4.65
C LYS A 26 25.13 2.57 -5.04
N ALA A 27 24.38 3.12 -4.09
CA ALA A 27 23.05 3.69 -4.34
C ALA A 27 23.15 4.85 -5.34
N SER A 28 24.10 5.77 -5.14
CA SER A 28 24.35 6.88 -6.06
C SER A 28 24.65 6.39 -7.48
N PHE A 29 25.54 5.41 -7.65
CA PHE A 29 25.81 4.81 -8.95
C PHE A 29 24.56 4.19 -9.59
N LEU A 30 23.76 3.45 -8.81
CA LEU A 30 22.52 2.84 -9.28
C LEU A 30 21.52 3.90 -9.75
N PHE A 31 21.23 4.92 -8.94
CA PHE A 31 20.31 6.00 -9.30
C PHE A 31 20.82 6.79 -10.52
N SER A 32 22.12 7.10 -10.59
CA SER A 32 22.70 7.75 -11.76
C SER A 32 22.55 6.91 -13.03
N SER A 33 22.68 5.58 -12.94
CA SER A 33 22.46 4.68 -14.07
C SER A 33 20.99 4.62 -14.51
N MET A 34 20.05 4.69 -13.56
CA MET A 34 18.61 4.74 -13.85
C MET A 34 18.18 6.06 -14.49
N GLY A 35 18.93 7.14 -14.30
CA GLY A 35 18.73 8.40 -15.03
C GLY A 35 19.07 8.31 -16.53
N ILE A 36 19.71 7.23 -16.98
CA ILE A 36 20.10 7.03 -18.38
C ILE A 36 18.97 6.30 -19.12
N GLY A 37 18.04 7.07 -19.70
CA GLY A 37 16.86 6.53 -20.40
C GLY A 37 17.12 5.37 -21.37
N PRO A 38 18.10 5.45 -22.29
CA PRO A 38 18.45 4.35 -23.19
C PRO A 38 18.88 3.06 -22.47
N LEU A 39 19.61 3.18 -21.35
CA LEU A 39 20.04 2.03 -20.55
C LEU A 39 18.85 1.35 -19.88
N VAL A 40 17.92 2.14 -19.33
CA VAL A 40 16.69 1.62 -18.72
C VAL A 40 15.84 0.88 -19.76
N GLN A 41 15.64 1.47 -20.94
CA GLN A 41 14.88 0.82 -22.04
C GLN A 41 15.53 -0.48 -22.52
N LEU A 42 16.86 -0.53 -22.55
CA LEU A 42 17.57 -1.75 -22.88
C LEU A 42 17.38 -2.82 -21.78
N GLY A 43 17.54 -2.40 -20.52
CA GLY A 43 17.36 -3.25 -19.35
C GLY A 43 15.97 -3.88 -19.27
N THR A 44 14.91 -3.11 -19.50
CA THR A 44 13.52 -3.61 -19.46
C THR A 44 13.22 -4.64 -20.56
N ARG A 45 13.91 -4.56 -21.71
CA ARG A 45 13.76 -5.55 -22.80
C ARG A 45 14.62 -6.80 -22.58
N ILE A 46 15.88 -6.62 -22.18
CA ILE A 46 16.85 -7.71 -22.08
C ILE A 46 16.65 -8.54 -20.82
N THR A 47 16.34 -7.91 -19.68
CA THR A 47 16.30 -8.61 -18.38
C THR A 47 15.27 -9.74 -18.35
N PRO A 48 14.01 -9.56 -18.81
CA PRO A 48 13.04 -10.65 -18.85
C PRO A 48 13.48 -11.79 -19.77
N LEU A 49 14.07 -11.47 -20.93
CA LEU A 49 14.58 -12.46 -21.86
C LEU A 49 15.72 -13.27 -21.23
N ALA A 50 16.68 -12.60 -20.61
CA ALA A 50 17.82 -13.22 -19.96
C ALA A 50 17.40 -14.15 -18.81
N ILE A 51 16.37 -13.79 -18.03
CA ILE A 51 15.77 -14.67 -17.02
C ILE A 51 15.11 -15.89 -17.70
N LYS A 52 14.32 -15.66 -18.76
CA LYS A 52 13.58 -16.71 -19.47
C LYS A 52 14.50 -17.76 -20.10
N ILE A 53 15.63 -17.35 -20.65
CA ILE A 53 16.63 -18.26 -21.24
C ILE A 53 17.60 -18.84 -20.20
N GLY A 54 17.46 -18.49 -18.92
CA GLY A 54 18.25 -19.06 -17.82
C GLY A 54 19.66 -18.48 -17.67
N LEU A 55 19.94 -17.27 -18.17
CA LEU A 55 21.24 -16.63 -17.92
C LEU A 55 21.43 -16.35 -16.41
N PRO A 56 22.66 -16.49 -15.87
CA PRO A 56 22.95 -16.39 -14.44
C PRO A 56 22.99 -14.92 -13.95
N ILE A 57 22.00 -14.11 -14.31
CA ILE A 57 21.94 -12.68 -13.95
C ILE A 57 21.19 -12.40 -12.64
N LYS A 58 20.54 -13.41 -12.05
CA LYS A 58 19.76 -13.27 -10.80
C LYS A 58 20.60 -12.69 -9.66
N GLY A 59 21.85 -13.13 -9.50
CA GLY A 59 22.75 -12.61 -8.48
C GLY A 59 23.11 -11.13 -8.67
N LEU A 60 23.22 -10.67 -9.93
CA LEU A 60 23.45 -9.26 -10.24
C LEU A 60 22.22 -8.42 -9.90
N ILE A 61 21.03 -8.87 -10.29
CA ILE A 61 19.76 -8.19 -9.98
C ILE A 61 19.56 -8.11 -8.47
N ARG A 62 19.72 -9.25 -7.77
CA ARG A 62 19.60 -9.36 -6.31
C ARG A 62 20.53 -8.37 -5.61
N ASN A 63 21.79 -8.31 -6.05
CA ASN A 63 22.80 -7.45 -5.44
C ASN A 63 22.70 -5.99 -5.87
N THR A 64 21.87 -5.61 -6.84
CA THR A 64 21.75 -4.21 -7.30
C THR A 64 20.35 -3.67 -7.00
N ILE A 65 19.43 -3.78 -7.96
CA ILE A 65 18.08 -3.20 -7.93
C ILE A 65 17.30 -3.77 -6.75
N PHE A 66 17.30 -5.09 -6.58
CA PHE A 66 16.51 -5.73 -5.53
C PHE A 66 16.94 -5.25 -4.13
N LYS A 67 18.23 -5.29 -3.81
CA LYS A 67 18.76 -4.81 -2.52
C LYS A 67 18.47 -3.32 -2.24
N GLN A 68 18.24 -2.52 -3.28
CA GLN A 68 17.93 -1.08 -3.12
C GLN A 68 16.44 -0.82 -2.88
N PHE A 69 15.55 -1.59 -3.53
CA PHE A 69 14.12 -1.29 -3.58
C PHE A 69 13.22 -2.30 -2.85
N VAL A 70 13.74 -3.48 -2.50
CA VAL A 70 12.97 -4.54 -1.85
C VAL A 70 13.57 -4.85 -0.47
N GLY A 71 12.71 -4.86 0.55
CA GLY A 71 13.09 -5.12 1.93
C GLY A 71 13.57 -6.55 2.20
N GLY A 72 13.08 -7.52 1.42
CA GLY A 72 13.43 -8.94 1.54
C GLY A 72 12.68 -9.78 0.51
N GLU A 73 13.14 -11.02 0.26
CA GLU A 73 12.37 -11.99 -0.55
C GLU A 73 11.29 -12.68 0.31
N THR A 74 11.51 -12.73 1.62
CA THR A 74 10.57 -13.28 2.60
C THR A 74 10.29 -12.27 3.73
N LEU A 75 9.34 -12.61 4.61
CA LEU A 75 9.06 -11.82 5.80
C LEU A 75 10.27 -11.79 6.74
N GLU A 76 10.97 -12.92 6.89
CA GLU A 76 12.18 -13.05 7.72
C GLU A 76 13.33 -12.17 7.20
N ASP A 77 13.53 -12.13 5.88
CA ASP A 77 14.50 -11.21 5.28
C ASP A 77 14.15 -9.74 5.60
N THR A 78 12.85 -9.44 5.58
CA THR A 78 12.34 -8.09 5.86
C THR A 78 12.53 -7.69 7.32
N ALA A 79 12.42 -8.62 8.28
CA ALA A 79 12.74 -8.36 9.69
C ALA A 79 14.18 -7.91 9.90
N ALA A 80 15.15 -8.44 9.17
CA ALA A 80 16.54 -8.00 9.31
C ALA A 80 16.70 -6.52 8.94
N VAL A 81 16.01 -6.07 7.88
CA VAL A 81 15.97 -4.66 7.48
C VAL A 81 15.19 -3.83 8.49
N ALA A 82 14.04 -4.31 8.94
CA ALA A 82 13.24 -3.63 9.95
C ALA A 82 14.05 -3.43 11.24
N ASN A 83 14.67 -4.48 11.80
CA ASN A 83 15.49 -4.39 13.01
C ASN A 83 16.62 -3.37 12.86
N LYS A 84 17.32 -3.38 11.73
CA LYS A 84 18.37 -2.39 11.44
C LYS A 84 17.82 -0.96 11.46
N LEU A 85 16.62 -0.72 10.93
CA LEU A 85 15.98 0.60 10.98
C LEU A 85 15.47 0.94 12.39
N GLY A 86 15.01 -0.06 13.14
CA GLY A 86 14.56 0.07 14.52
C GLY A 86 15.66 0.54 15.49
N GLU A 87 16.92 0.15 15.27
CA GLU A 87 18.08 0.67 16.02
C GLU A 87 18.23 2.20 15.92
N TYR A 88 17.66 2.82 14.89
CA TYR A 88 17.65 4.27 14.66
C TYR A 88 16.29 4.91 14.94
N GLY A 89 15.37 4.18 15.60
CA GLY A 89 14.03 4.67 15.92
C GLY A 89 13.09 4.77 14.71
N VAL A 90 13.38 4.06 13.62
CA VAL A 90 12.55 4.06 12.40
C VAL A 90 11.67 2.82 12.38
N GLN A 91 10.36 3.04 12.24
CA GLN A 91 9.35 1.99 12.06
C GLN A 91 9.14 1.70 10.56
N VAL A 92 8.57 0.53 10.27
CA VAL A 92 8.37 0.04 8.90
C VAL A 92 6.88 -0.17 8.61
N ILE A 93 6.48 0.22 7.40
CA ILE A 93 5.21 -0.19 6.80
C ILE A 93 5.53 -1.36 5.88
N LEU A 94 4.87 -2.50 6.05
CA LEU A 94 5.00 -3.61 5.10
C LEU A 94 4.08 -3.37 3.91
N ASP A 95 4.70 -3.31 2.73
CA ASP A 95 4.00 -3.28 1.45
C ASP A 95 4.18 -4.62 0.76
N TYR A 96 3.11 -5.43 0.79
CA TYR A 96 3.13 -6.74 0.15
C TYR A 96 2.82 -6.58 -1.34
N GLY A 97 3.87 -6.75 -2.16
CA GLY A 97 3.83 -6.53 -3.61
C GLY A 97 3.10 -7.62 -4.41
N VAL A 98 1.92 -8.08 -3.97
CA VAL A 98 1.05 -8.86 -4.86
C VAL A 98 0.50 -7.95 -5.94
N GLU A 99 1.02 -8.12 -7.14
CA GLU A 99 0.42 -7.61 -8.36
C GLU A 99 -0.80 -8.48 -8.69
N GLY A 100 -1.98 -7.85 -8.71
CA GLY A 100 -3.29 -8.50 -8.84
C GLY A 100 -3.36 -9.46 -10.01
N LYS A 101 -3.30 -10.76 -9.72
CA LYS A 101 -3.71 -11.78 -10.67
C LYS A 101 -5.24 -11.82 -10.64
N GLU A 102 -5.84 -11.77 -11.82
CA GLU A 102 -7.29 -11.85 -11.97
C GLU A 102 -7.84 -13.21 -11.53
N GLY A 103 -9.07 -13.21 -11.01
CA GLY A 103 -9.83 -14.41 -10.68
C GLY A 103 -9.96 -14.69 -9.18
N GLU A 104 -11.10 -15.25 -8.81
CA GLU A 104 -11.53 -15.44 -7.42
C GLU A 104 -10.52 -16.21 -6.55
N GLU A 105 -9.86 -17.24 -7.09
CA GLU A 105 -8.86 -18.00 -6.33
C GLU A 105 -7.63 -17.15 -5.98
N ASN A 106 -7.15 -16.31 -6.93
CA ASN A 106 -6.02 -15.42 -6.68
C ASN A 106 -6.37 -14.31 -5.68
N PHE A 107 -7.61 -13.85 -5.77
CA PHE A 107 -8.23 -12.85 -4.92
C PHE A 107 -8.43 -13.32 -3.48
N GLU A 108 -8.80 -14.58 -3.26
CA GLU A 108 -8.83 -15.19 -1.93
C GLU A 108 -7.41 -15.45 -1.43
N HIS A 109 -6.51 -15.97 -2.27
CA HIS A 109 -5.11 -16.17 -1.90
C HIS A 109 -4.43 -14.85 -1.48
N ALA A 110 -4.70 -13.74 -2.17
CA ALA A 110 -4.21 -12.43 -1.77
C ALA A 110 -4.72 -12.02 -0.38
N CYS A 111 -6.00 -12.26 -0.08
CA CYS A 111 -6.59 -12.02 1.24
C CYS A 111 -5.87 -12.84 2.34
N GLU A 112 -5.64 -14.13 2.11
CA GLU A 112 -4.91 -15.00 3.03
C GLU A 112 -3.48 -14.51 3.26
N GLU A 113 -2.79 -14.07 2.21
CA GLU A 113 -1.45 -13.51 2.31
C GLU A 113 -1.45 -12.18 3.07
N PHE A 114 -2.40 -11.27 2.83
CA PHE A 114 -2.53 -10.04 3.63
C PHE A 114 -2.69 -10.36 5.12
N ILE A 115 -3.56 -11.31 5.46
CA ILE A 115 -3.76 -11.76 6.85
C ILE A 115 -2.47 -12.35 7.43
N ARG A 116 -1.76 -13.19 6.68
CA ARG A 116 -0.48 -13.78 7.10
C ARG A 116 0.57 -12.70 7.39
N VAL A 117 0.67 -11.68 6.54
CA VAL A 117 1.62 -10.57 6.71
C VAL A 117 1.23 -9.69 7.89
N ILE A 118 -0.06 -9.44 8.13
CA ILE A 118 -0.55 -8.73 9.33
C ILE A 118 -0.17 -9.48 10.61
N GLN A 119 -0.39 -10.80 10.65
CA GLN A 119 -0.03 -11.63 11.80
C GLN A 119 1.47 -11.60 12.06
N TYR A 120 2.26 -11.58 10.99
CA TYR A 120 3.71 -11.40 11.10
C TYR A 120 4.07 -10.01 11.63
N ALA A 121 3.49 -8.94 11.08
CA ALA A 121 3.71 -7.57 11.55
C ALA A 121 3.41 -7.42 13.04
N ALA A 122 2.30 -8.01 13.52
CA ALA A 122 1.91 -8.04 14.92
C ALA A 122 2.94 -8.73 15.84
N SER A 123 3.77 -9.63 15.29
CA SER A 123 4.87 -10.28 16.03
C SER A 123 6.14 -9.42 16.13
N GLN A 124 6.22 -8.32 15.37
CA GLN A 124 7.41 -7.46 15.28
C GLN A 124 7.21 -6.14 16.05
N PRO A 125 8.20 -5.67 16.81
CA PRO A 125 8.05 -4.49 17.66
C PRO A 125 8.02 -3.15 16.90
N ASN A 126 8.43 -3.15 15.63
CA ASN A 126 8.63 -1.93 14.84
C ASN A 126 7.95 -1.97 13.46
N ILE A 127 6.94 -2.84 13.30
CA ILE A 127 6.10 -2.91 12.10
C ILE A 127 4.64 -2.61 12.50
N PRO A 128 4.31 -1.34 12.81
CA PRO A 128 2.97 -0.97 13.25
C PRO A 128 1.93 -0.97 12.14
N PHE A 129 2.34 -1.04 10.87
CA PHE A 129 1.45 -0.85 9.72
C PHE A 129 1.69 -1.86 8.60
N MET A 130 0.62 -2.14 7.88
CA MET A 130 0.63 -2.80 6.57
C MET A 130 -0.16 -1.97 5.55
N SER A 131 0.33 -1.85 4.32
CA SER A 131 -0.45 -1.32 3.19
C SER A 131 -1.16 -2.42 2.43
N ILE A 132 -2.38 -2.14 1.97
CA ILE A 132 -3.16 -3.02 1.08
C ILE A 132 -3.70 -2.22 -0.10
N LYS A 133 -3.84 -2.90 -1.25
CA LYS A 133 -4.51 -2.37 -2.45
C LYS A 133 -5.78 -3.15 -2.70
N VAL A 134 -6.89 -2.46 -2.94
CA VAL A 134 -8.18 -3.12 -3.17
C VAL A 134 -8.13 -3.92 -4.46
N THR A 135 -7.42 -3.46 -5.49
CA THR A 135 -7.21 -4.23 -6.73
C THR A 135 -6.44 -5.54 -6.53
N GLY A 136 -5.69 -5.69 -5.44
CA GLY A 136 -5.04 -6.96 -5.08
C GLY A 136 -6.05 -8.06 -4.79
N PHE A 137 -7.29 -7.68 -4.43
CA PHE A 137 -8.37 -8.57 -4.08
C PHE A 137 -9.70 -8.08 -4.69
N ALA A 138 -9.70 -7.36 -5.80
CA ALA A 138 -10.93 -6.99 -6.49
C ALA A 138 -10.66 -6.83 -7.98
N ARG A 139 -11.62 -7.28 -8.80
CA ARG A 139 -11.50 -7.11 -10.25
C ARG A 139 -11.55 -5.64 -10.61
N PHE A 140 -10.55 -5.19 -11.35
CA PHE A 140 -10.41 -3.78 -11.75
C PHE A 140 -11.68 -3.26 -12.45
N GLY A 141 -12.22 -4.05 -13.38
CA GLY A 141 -13.44 -3.69 -14.10
C GLY A 141 -14.70 -3.60 -13.24
N LEU A 142 -14.77 -4.29 -12.10
CA LEU A 142 -15.87 -4.16 -11.13
C LEU A 142 -15.78 -2.79 -10.45
N LEU A 143 -14.59 -2.42 -9.99
CA LEU A 143 -14.34 -1.11 -9.36
C LEU A 143 -14.62 0.04 -10.34
N GLN A 144 -14.19 -0.08 -11.61
CA GLN A 144 -14.49 0.90 -12.64
C GLN A 144 -15.99 1.14 -12.84
N LYS A 145 -16.77 0.05 -12.79
CA LYS A 145 -18.22 0.13 -12.96
C LYS A 145 -18.90 0.81 -11.78
N LEU A 146 -18.42 0.56 -10.56
CA LEU A 146 -18.89 1.22 -9.34
C LEU A 146 -18.49 2.69 -9.29
N ASP A 147 -17.25 3.02 -9.68
CA ASP A 147 -16.75 4.40 -9.75
C ASP A 147 -17.53 5.23 -10.78
N ALA A 148 -17.84 4.67 -11.94
CA ALA A 148 -18.67 5.34 -12.95
C ALA A 148 -20.12 5.61 -12.46
N ALA A 149 -20.58 4.89 -11.44
CA ALA A 149 -21.88 5.11 -10.80
C ALA A 149 -21.80 6.05 -9.59
N ALA A 150 -20.60 6.45 -9.17
CA ALA A 150 -20.39 7.32 -8.04
C ALA A 150 -20.94 8.74 -8.27
N SER A 151 -21.32 9.36 -7.16
CA SER A 151 -21.61 10.79 -7.09
C SER A 151 -20.43 11.49 -6.41
N ASP A 152 -20.35 12.82 -6.49
CA ASP A 152 -19.29 13.62 -5.86
C ASP A 152 -19.11 13.39 -4.35
N LYS A 153 -20.05 12.69 -3.69
CA LYS A 153 -20.06 12.42 -2.24
C LYS A 153 -19.91 10.96 -1.83
N SER A 154 -20.00 10.04 -2.78
CA SER A 154 -20.13 8.61 -2.51
C SER A 154 -18.98 8.06 -1.65
N GLY A 155 -17.73 8.36 -2.03
CA GLY A 155 -16.53 7.91 -1.31
C GLY A 155 -16.48 8.31 0.16
N PHE A 156 -16.75 9.58 0.50
CA PHE A 156 -16.64 10.03 1.90
C PHE A 156 -17.89 9.71 2.74
N GLU A 157 -19.05 9.46 2.12
CA GLU A 157 -20.24 8.98 2.82
C GLU A 157 -20.21 7.46 3.02
N GLY A 158 -19.22 6.76 2.44
CA GLY A 158 -19.14 5.31 2.48
C GLY A 158 -20.24 4.64 1.66
N ILE A 159 -20.70 5.27 0.58
CA ILE A 159 -21.79 4.77 -0.26
C ILE A 159 -21.23 4.14 -1.52
N VAL A 160 -21.63 2.90 -1.79
CA VAL A 160 -21.33 2.18 -3.04
C VAL A 160 -22.62 1.89 -3.77
N HIS A 161 -22.74 2.42 -4.99
CA HIS A 161 -23.95 2.34 -5.84
C HIS A 161 -24.03 0.97 -6.55
N THR A 162 -24.37 -0.07 -5.79
CA THR A 162 -24.40 -1.46 -6.29
C THR A 162 -25.56 -1.76 -7.23
N GLU A 163 -26.54 -0.88 -7.39
CA GLU A 163 -27.68 -1.03 -8.29
C GLU A 163 -27.30 -1.13 -9.77
N VAL A 164 -26.11 -0.62 -10.15
CA VAL A 164 -25.57 -0.77 -11.51
C VAL A 164 -25.03 -2.17 -11.78
N LEU A 165 -24.80 -2.97 -10.73
CA LEU A 165 -24.25 -4.30 -10.83
C LEU A 165 -25.33 -5.34 -11.16
N SER A 166 -24.96 -6.32 -11.97
CA SER A 166 -25.74 -7.55 -12.17
C SER A 166 -25.76 -8.39 -10.88
N ALA A 167 -26.64 -9.40 -10.83
CA ALA A 167 -26.73 -10.28 -9.66
C ALA A 167 -25.39 -10.94 -9.30
N SER A 168 -24.67 -11.49 -10.29
CA SER A 168 -23.36 -12.11 -10.07
C SER A 168 -22.28 -11.11 -9.65
N GLU A 169 -22.33 -9.88 -10.15
CA GLU A 169 -21.39 -8.82 -9.75
C GLU A 169 -21.69 -8.31 -8.34
N LYS A 170 -22.94 -8.34 -7.87
CA LYS A 170 -23.27 -8.05 -6.48
C LYS A 170 -22.68 -9.10 -5.55
N GLU A 171 -22.82 -10.38 -5.89
CA GLU A 171 -22.16 -11.46 -5.14
C GLU A 171 -20.62 -11.32 -5.17
N GLU A 172 -20.05 -10.88 -6.28
CA GLU A 172 -18.61 -10.56 -6.40
C GLU A 172 -18.22 -9.41 -5.47
N TRP A 173 -19.00 -8.33 -5.45
CA TRP A 173 -18.77 -7.20 -4.55
C TRP A 173 -18.89 -7.59 -3.08
N ASP A 174 -19.87 -8.41 -2.72
CA ASP A 174 -20.03 -8.92 -1.36
C ASP A 174 -18.78 -9.70 -0.91
N ARG A 175 -18.15 -10.48 -1.81
CA ARG A 175 -16.87 -11.15 -1.52
C ARG A 175 -15.70 -10.17 -1.40
N VAL A 176 -15.68 -9.05 -2.14
CA VAL A 176 -14.67 -7.99 -1.96
C VAL A 176 -14.79 -7.39 -0.57
N VAL A 177 -16.01 -7.05 -0.14
CA VAL A 177 -16.28 -6.49 1.20
C VAL A 177 -15.94 -7.50 2.31
N ASP A 178 -16.28 -8.78 2.15
CA ASP A 178 -15.91 -9.84 3.09
C ASP A 178 -14.39 -9.96 3.26
N ARG A 179 -13.64 -9.99 2.16
CA ARG A 179 -12.17 -10.06 2.22
C ARG A 179 -11.56 -8.83 2.86
N MET A 180 -12.03 -7.64 2.51
CA MET A 180 -11.65 -6.40 3.18
C MET A 180 -11.90 -6.49 4.69
N GLU A 181 -13.07 -6.94 5.10
CA GLU A 181 -13.43 -7.06 6.52
C GLU A 181 -12.54 -8.07 7.26
N ARG A 182 -12.27 -9.24 6.67
CA ARG A 182 -11.37 -10.25 7.26
C ARG A 182 -9.96 -9.74 7.45
N ILE A 183 -9.43 -8.99 6.47
CA ILE A 183 -8.12 -8.33 6.56
C ILE A 183 -8.12 -7.32 7.72
N ILE A 184 -9.12 -6.42 7.79
CA ILE A 184 -9.20 -5.42 8.85
C ILE A 184 -9.41 -6.06 10.23
N GLN A 185 -10.19 -7.13 10.34
CA GLN A 185 -10.41 -7.85 11.59
C GLN A 185 -9.11 -8.49 12.12
N ALA A 186 -8.30 -9.07 11.23
CA ALA A 186 -6.98 -9.59 11.59
C ALA A 186 -6.08 -8.46 12.11
N ALA A 187 -6.12 -7.30 11.45
CA ALA A 187 -5.32 -6.13 11.83
C ALA A 187 -5.73 -5.55 13.19
N ALA A 188 -7.04 -5.37 13.42
CA ALA A 188 -7.59 -4.94 14.69
C ALA A 188 -7.18 -5.89 15.83
N SER A 189 -7.27 -7.20 15.60
CA SER A 189 -6.87 -8.22 16.59
C SER A 189 -5.36 -8.19 16.88
N GLY A 190 -4.55 -7.92 15.84
CA GLY A 190 -3.10 -7.83 15.94
C GLY A 190 -2.57 -6.46 16.38
N LYS A 191 -3.43 -5.45 16.57
CA LYS A 191 -3.06 -4.04 16.81
C LYS A 191 -2.10 -3.49 15.76
N VAL A 192 -2.32 -3.88 14.50
CA VAL A 192 -1.61 -3.39 13.33
C VAL A 192 -2.55 -2.45 12.58
N GLY A 193 -2.05 -1.28 12.18
CA GLY A 193 -2.82 -0.38 11.32
C GLY A 193 -2.78 -0.84 9.86
N VAL A 194 -3.89 -0.67 9.15
CA VAL A 194 -4.00 -0.96 7.71
C VAL A 194 -4.13 0.35 6.96
N LEU A 195 -3.16 0.64 6.10
CA LEU A 195 -3.25 1.72 5.12
C LEU A 195 -3.87 1.16 3.84
N VAL A 196 -5.06 1.64 3.51
CA VAL A 196 -5.66 1.35 2.21
C VAL A 196 -5.07 2.33 1.21
N ASP A 197 -4.32 1.79 0.27
CA ASP A 197 -3.66 2.59 -0.75
C ASP A 197 -4.68 3.17 -1.72
N ALA A 198 -4.45 4.42 -2.12
CA ALA A 198 -5.15 5.01 -3.23
C ALA A 198 -4.52 4.59 -4.55
N GLU A 199 -5.36 4.34 -5.54
CA GLU A 199 -5.03 3.73 -6.82
C GLU A 199 -5.39 4.71 -7.95
N GLU A 200 -5.95 4.25 -9.06
CA GLU A 200 -6.31 5.11 -10.18
C GLU A 200 -7.61 5.88 -9.94
N THR A 201 -7.67 7.13 -10.44
CA THR A 201 -8.81 8.03 -10.24
C THR A 201 -10.16 7.42 -10.65
N TRP A 202 -10.19 6.54 -11.66
CA TRP A 202 -11.40 5.92 -12.21
C TRP A 202 -11.82 4.61 -11.50
N ILE A 203 -11.19 4.30 -10.37
CA ILE A 203 -11.61 3.25 -9.44
C ILE A 203 -11.63 3.74 -7.99
N GLN A 204 -11.31 5.00 -7.74
CA GLN A 204 -10.98 5.46 -6.39
C GLN A 204 -12.22 5.64 -5.51
N ASP A 205 -13.38 6.01 -6.07
CA ASP A 205 -14.57 6.23 -5.25
C ASP A 205 -15.05 4.96 -4.51
N PRO A 206 -15.18 3.77 -5.14
CA PRO A 206 -15.53 2.56 -4.39
C PRO A 206 -14.44 2.13 -3.39
N VAL A 207 -13.16 2.41 -3.67
CA VAL A 207 -12.06 2.19 -2.72
C VAL A 207 -12.20 3.09 -1.50
N ASP A 208 -12.47 4.38 -1.71
CA ASP A 208 -12.72 5.34 -0.63
C ASP A 208 -13.95 4.94 0.18
N ALA A 209 -15.04 4.56 -0.50
CA ALA A 209 -16.30 4.22 0.13
C ALA A 209 -16.18 2.99 1.02
N VAL A 210 -15.58 1.88 0.52
CA VAL A 210 -15.39 0.67 1.34
C VAL A 210 -14.40 0.94 2.48
N THR A 211 -13.36 1.75 2.25
CA THR A 211 -12.44 2.16 3.31
C THR A 211 -13.17 2.94 4.40
N MET A 212 -14.06 3.85 4.02
CA MET A 212 -14.84 4.64 4.95
C MET A 212 -15.84 3.81 5.76
N GLN A 213 -16.44 2.80 5.13
CA GLN A 213 -17.25 1.80 5.84
C GLN A 213 -16.41 1.05 6.90
N MET A 214 -15.18 0.65 6.57
CA MET A 214 -14.29 -0.03 7.50
C MET A 214 -13.80 0.89 8.62
N MET A 215 -13.43 2.14 8.33
CA MET A 215 -13.08 3.14 9.34
C MET A 215 -14.25 3.36 10.31
N LYS A 216 -15.47 3.57 9.78
CA LYS A 216 -16.69 3.69 10.59
C LYS A 216 -16.92 2.47 11.47
N LYS A 217 -16.61 1.26 11.00
CA LYS A 217 -16.83 0.04 11.78
C LYS A 217 -15.76 -0.20 12.84
N TYR A 218 -14.48 0.04 12.52
CA TYR A 218 -13.35 -0.38 13.34
C TYR A 218 -12.62 0.75 14.09
N ASN A 219 -12.65 1.99 13.61
CA ASN A 219 -11.97 3.11 14.25
C ASN A 219 -12.84 3.76 15.34
N ARG A 220 -13.04 3.08 16.47
CA ARG A 220 -13.85 3.62 17.58
C ARG A 220 -12.98 4.17 18.70
N GLU A 221 -12.31 3.29 19.43
CA GLU A 221 -11.42 3.67 20.54
C GLU A 221 -9.95 3.73 20.10
N GLU A 222 -9.58 2.91 19.11
CA GLU A 222 -8.24 2.84 18.53
C GLU A 222 -8.35 2.97 16.99
N VAL A 223 -7.34 3.58 16.36
CA VAL A 223 -7.29 3.71 14.89
C VAL A 223 -6.72 2.43 14.31
N VAL A 224 -7.48 1.76 13.45
CA VAL A 224 -7.05 0.54 12.76
C VAL A 224 -6.92 0.78 11.26
N VAL A 225 -7.87 1.49 10.66
CA VAL A 225 -7.96 1.69 9.21
C VAL A 225 -7.59 3.12 8.86
N TYR A 226 -6.74 3.27 7.84
CA TYR A 226 -6.27 4.55 7.34
C TYR A 226 -6.57 4.65 5.84
N ASN A 227 -7.25 5.74 5.45
CA ASN A 227 -7.47 6.05 4.04
C ASN A 227 -6.32 6.92 3.49
N THR A 228 -5.84 6.60 2.29
CA THR A 228 -4.78 7.34 1.60
C THR A 228 -5.38 8.45 0.72
N ILE A 229 -4.91 9.69 0.90
CA ILE A 229 -5.43 10.86 0.18
C ILE A 229 -4.39 11.41 -0.78
N GLN A 230 -4.67 11.32 -2.08
CA GLN A 230 -3.74 11.78 -3.12
C GLN A 230 -3.88 13.29 -3.38
N LEU A 231 -3.12 14.13 -2.67
CA LEU A 231 -3.25 15.60 -2.75
C LEU A 231 -2.87 16.24 -4.10
N TYR A 232 -2.32 15.47 -5.05
CA TYR A 232 -2.14 15.92 -6.43
C TYR A 232 -3.45 16.11 -7.23
N ARG A 233 -4.57 15.56 -6.73
CA ARG A 233 -5.91 15.69 -7.32
C ARG A 233 -6.63 16.90 -6.75
N HIS A 234 -7.38 17.60 -7.59
CA HIS A 234 -8.04 18.87 -7.22
C HIS A 234 -9.15 18.74 -6.17
N ASP A 235 -9.75 17.56 -6.03
CA ASP A 235 -10.90 17.29 -5.15
C ASP A 235 -10.51 16.77 -3.76
N ARG A 236 -9.27 16.30 -3.59
CA ARG A 236 -8.85 15.51 -2.42
C ARG A 236 -8.70 16.30 -1.12
N LEU A 237 -8.41 17.60 -1.19
CA LEU A 237 -8.46 18.47 -0.01
C LEU A 237 -9.89 18.61 0.53
N ASN A 238 -10.88 18.71 -0.35
CA ASN A 238 -12.27 18.74 0.06
C ASN A 238 -12.70 17.40 0.66
N PHE A 239 -12.32 16.28 0.00
CA PHE A 239 -12.54 14.93 0.51
C PHE A 239 -12.01 14.77 1.95
N LEU A 240 -10.79 15.22 2.25
CA LEU A 240 -10.22 15.17 3.61
C LEU A 240 -11.10 15.91 4.63
N LYS A 241 -11.49 17.15 4.32
CA LYS A 241 -12.29 17.99 5.23
C LYS A 241 -13.65 17.36 5.52
N VAL A 242 -14.32 16.90 4.47
CA VAL A 242 -15.66 16.30 4.62
C VAL A 242 -15.59 14.94 5.31
N SER A 243 -14.56 14.13 5.04
CA SER A 243 -14.33 12.86 5.75
C SER A 243 -14.14 13.09 7.25
N PHE A 244 -13.40 14.14 7.63
CA PHE A 244 -13.24 14.52 9.04
C PHE A 244 -14.57 14.96 9.68
N GLU A 245 -15.37 15.78 9.00
CA GLU A 245 -16.70 16.17 9.49
C GLU A 245 -17.64 14.98 9.65
N GLN A 246 -17.60 14.05 8.71
CA GLN A 246 -18.39 12.80 8.76
C GLN A 246 -17.95 11.90 9.92
N ALA A 247 -16.63 11.76 10.13
CA ALA A 247 -16.07 11.04 11.26
C ALA A 247 -16.53 11.61 12.61
N ALA A 248 -16.45 12.94 12.76
CA ALA A 248 -16.93 13.64 13.94
C ALA A 248 -18.44 13.46 14.16
N LYS A 249 -19.24 13.51 13.09
CA LYS A 249 -20.70 13.34 13.14
C LYS A 249 -21.11 11.92 13.53
N GLU A 250 -20.41 10.91 13.05
CA GLU A 250 -20.75 9.49 13.26
C GLU A 250 -19.95 8.80 14.37
N GLY A 251 -19.05 9.53 15.03
CA GLY A 251 -18.32 9.10 16.22
C GLY A 251 -17.28 8.01 15.94
N PHE A 252 -16.54 8.14 14.84
CA PHE A 252 -15.34 7.33 14.58
C PHE A 252 -14.12 8.26 14.42
N ILE A 253 -12.92 7.70 14.58
CA ILE A 253 -11.64 8.44 14.56
C ILE A 253 -10.81 8.21 13.30
#